data_AF-A0A7Y4AA72-F1
#
_entry.id   AF-A0A7Y4AA72-F1
#
_cell.length_a   1.000
_cell.length_b   1.000
_cell.length_c   1.000
_cell.angle_alpha   90.00
_cell.angle_beta   90.00
_cell.angle_gamma   90.00
#
_symmetry.space_group_name_H-M   'P 1'
#
loop_
_entity.id
_entity.type
_entity.pdbx_description
1 polymer ?
#
loop_
_entity_poly.entity_id
_entity_poly.type
_entity_poly.pdbx_seq_one_letter_code
_entity_poly.pdbx_strand_id
1 'polypeptide(L)'
;MKKEREIHKMLVALSKQRVALVLQPGNVWVIEKALPLTEKNEAHLQTCLMRGWVEVLEANVASGKLNEDLTIPSDPFTTTSNIYRLTDSGWNHIHQTHLRNLLGLFATVMALGVAVIGLV
;
A
#
# COMPACT_ATOMS: atom_id res chain seq x y z
N MET A 1 -17.40 -7.10 -2.45
CA MET A 1 -16.70 -6.73 -1.20
C MET A 1 -15.35 -7.43 -0.98
N LYS A 2 -15.19 -8.74 -1.22
CA LYS A 2 -13.90 -9.44 -0.99
C LYS A 2 -12.74 -8.85 -1.79
N LYS A 3 -12.91 -8.62 -3.11
CA LYS A 3 -11.87 -8.02 -3.98
C LYS A 3 -11.40 -6.64 -3.51
N GLU A 4 -12.31 -5.75 -3.14
CA GLU A 4 -11.95 -4.40 -2.65
C GLU A 4 -11.11 -4.47 -1.36
N ARG A 5 -11.42 -5.40 -0.46
CA ARG A 5 -10.61 -5.63 0.75
C ARG A 5 -9.22 -6.13 0.43
N GLU A 6 -9.06 -6.95 -0.61
CA GLU A 6 -7.75 -7.43 -1.05
C GLU A 6 -6.92 -6.31 -1.66
N ILE A 7 -7.52 -5.48 -2.50
CA ILE A 7 -6.88 -4.27 -3.05
C ILE A 7 -6.45 -3.33 -1.92
N HIS A 8 -7.33 -3.09 -0.94
CA HIS A 8 -7.00 -2.27 0.22
C HIS A 8 -5.83 -2.85 1.04
N LYS A 9 -5.82 -4.18 1.28
CA LYS A 9 -4.69 -4.84 1.96
C LYS A 9 -3.38 -4.67 1.18
N MET A 10 -3.43 -4.77 -0.14
CA MET A 10 -2.26 -4.56 -0.99
C MET A 10 -1.77 -3.11 -0.90
N LEU A 11 -2.66 -2.12 -0.96
CA LEU A 11 -2.33 -0.70 -0.78
C LEU A 11 -1.66 -0.43 0.57
N VAL A 12 -2.17 -1.02 1.65
CA VAL A 12 -1.57 -0.94 2.99
C VAL A 12 -0.21 -1.65 3.06
N ALA A 13 -0.01 -2.73 2.30
CA ALA A 13 1.28 -3.39 2.23
C ALA A 13 2.30 -2.52 1.46
N LEU A 14 1.87 -1.92 0.35
CA LEU A 14 2.69 -1.00 -0.46
C LEU A 14 3.09 0.24 0.35
N SER A 15 2.18 0.81 1.14
CA SER A 15 2.49 1.97 2.01
C SER A 15 3.46 1.66 3.14
N LYS A 16 3.76 0.37 3.40
CA LYS A 16 4.73 -0.08 4.41
C LYS A 16 6.09 -0.41 3.83
N GLN A 17 6.26 -0.32 2.51
CA GLN A 17 7.57 -0.47 1.87
C GLN A 17 8.49 0.67 2.32
N ARG A 18 9.72 0.30 2.65
CA ARG A 18 10.74 1.25 3.07
C ARG A 18 12.10 0.79 2.60
N VAL A 19 12.95 1.74 2.23
CA VAL A 19 14.37 1.46 2.02
C VAL A 19 14.99 1.28 3.40
N ALA A 20 15.45 0.08 3.70
CA ALA A 20 16.04 -0.26 4.99
C ALA A 20 17.50 0.16 5.07
N LEU A 21 18.23 -0.06 3.99
CA LEU A 21 19.65 0.26 3.89
C LEU A 21 20.05 0.39 2.42
N VAL A 22 21.17 1.09 2.20
CA VAL A 22 21.82 1.22 0.90
C VAL A 22 23.15 0.50 0.98
N LEU A 23 23.32 -0.56 0.20
CA LEU A 23 24.55 -1.36 0.17
C LEU A 23 25.60 -0.69 -0.70
N GLN A 24 26.85 -0.75 -0.23
CA GLN A 24 28.03 -0.37 -0.99
C GLN A 24 28.94 -1.59 -1.20
N PRO A 25 29.67 -1.65 -2.32
CA PRO A 25 29.69 -0.69 -3.43
C PRO A 25 28.48 -0.86 -4.37
N GLY A 26 28.05 0.24 -5.03
CA GLY A 26 27.00 0.19 -6.06
C GLY A 26 25.65 0.84 -5.69
N ASN A 27 25.52 1.42 -4.49
CA ASN A 27 24.32 2.13 -4.03
C ASN A 27 23.02 1.33 -4.21
N VAL A 28 23.06 0.03 -3.90
CA VAL A 28 21.92 -0.87 -4.07
C VAL A 28 20.92 -0.65 -2.93
N TRP A 29 19.68 -0.33 -3.27
CA TRP A 29 18.61 -0.17 -2.28
C TRP A 29 18.09 -1.53 -1.83
N VAL A 30 18.11 -1.76 -0.53
CA VAL A 30 17.43 -2.90 0.08
C VAL A 30 16.06 -2.46 0.56
N ILE A 31 15.02 -2.97 -0.09
CA ILE A 31 13.63 -2.63 0.19
C ILE A 31 13.04 -3.67 1.14
N GLU A 32 12.66 -3.23 2.32
CA GLU A 32 11.89 -4.04 3.25
C GLU A 32 10.42 -4.09 2.83
N LYS A 33 9.80 -5.25 3.10
CA LYS A 33 8.37 -5.50 2.80
C LYS A 33 8.02 -5.25 1.33
N ALA A 34 8.97 -5.50 0.43
CA ALA A 34 8.73 -5.47 -1.01
C ALA A 34 7.51 -6.34 -1.35
N LEU A 35 6.67 -5.81 -2.25
CA LEU A 35 5.42 -6.49 -2.62
C LEU A 35 5.80 -7.73 -3.44
N PRO A 36 5.28 -8.93 -3.11
CA PRO A 36 5.61 -10.10 -3.87
C PRO A 36 5.01 -10.01 -5.28
N LEU A 37 5.86 -10.27 -6.27
CA LEU A 37 5.50 -10.36 -7.69
C LEU A 37 4.65 -11.62 -7.92
N THR A 38 3.34 -11.47 -7.81
CA THR A 38 2.35 -12.52 -8.09
C THR A 38 1.32 -11.95 -9.05
N GLU A 39 0.75 -12.78 -9.93
CA GLU A 39 -0.26 -12.36 -10.91
C GLU A 39 -1.43 -11.62 -10.25
N LYS A 40 -1.85 -12.09 -9.07
CA LYS A 40 -2.90 -11.45 -8.29
C LYS A 40 -2.52 -10.03 -7.85
N ASN A 41 -1.32 -9.85 -7.31
CA ASN A 41 -0.86 -8.53 -6.87
C ASN A 41 -0.66 -7.60 -8.06
N GLU A 42 -0.20 -8.12 -9.20
CA GLU A 42 -0.04 -7.34 -10.42
C GLU A 42 -1.39 -6.83 -10.93
N ALA A 43 -2.42 -7.68 -10.99
CA ALA A 43 -3.77 -7.28 -11.38
C ALA A 43 -4.36 -6.20 -10.43
N HIS A 44 -4.13 -6.34 -9.12
CA HIS A 44 -4.54 -5.35 -8.14
C HIS A 44 -3.77 -4.03 -8.30
N LEU A 45 -2.48 -4.11 -8.61
CA LEU A 45 -1.63 -2.94 -8.78
C LEU A 45 -1.97 -2.17 -10.06
N GLN A 46 -2.26 -2.87 -11.16
CA GLN A 46 -2.82 -2.25 -12.37
C GLN A 46 -4.16 -1.56 -12.10
N THR A 47 -5.02 -2.17 -11.28
CA THR A 47 -6.28 -1.53 -10.87
C THR A 47 -6.01 -0.23 -10.08
N CYS A 48 -5.03 -0.25 -9.17
CA CYS A 48 -4.63 0.95 -8.43
C CYS A 48 -4.03 2.04 -9.32
N LEU A 49 -3.23 1.67 -10.32
CA LEU A 49 -2.69 2.60 -11.32
C LEU A 49 -3.81 3.26 -12.12
N MET A 50 -4.77 2.48 -12.63
CA MET A 50 -5.92 3.02 -13.38
C MET A 50 -6.79 3.96 -12.54
N ARG A 51 -6.88 3.72 -11.22
CA ARG A 51 -7.61 4.59 -10.29
C ARG A 51 -6.80 5.81 -9.81
N GLY A 52 -5.53 5.91 -10.20
CA GLY A 52 -4.64 6.98 -9.78
C GLY A 52 -4.21 6.92 -8.31
N TRP A 53 -4.37 5.78 -7.64
CA TRP A 53 -3.99 5.57 -6.24
C TRP A 53 -2.49 5.31 -6.05
N VAL A 54 -1.83 4.89 -7.12
CA VAL A 54 -0.41 4.56 -7.19
C VAL A 54 0.11 5.12 -8.51
N GLU A 55 1.37 5.48 -8.56
CA GLU A 55 2.08 5.91 -9.75
C GLU A 55 3.44 5.21 -9.86
N VAL A 56 3.98 5.12 -11.08
CA VAL A 56 5.31 4.57 -11.33
C VAL A 56 6.34 5.65 -11.00
N LEU A 57 7.19 5.38 -10.01
CA LEU A 57 8.31 6.24 -9.66
C LEU A 57 9.48 6.02 -10.61
N GLU A 58 9.87 4.74 -10.78
CA GLU A 58 10.92 4.33 -11.71
C GLU A 58 10.50 3.03 -12.41
N ALA A 59 10.71 2.97 -13.72
CA ALA A 59 10.37 1.81 -14.53
C ALA A 59 11.61 0.95 -14.79
N ASN A 60 11.41 -0.37 -14.93
CA ASN A 60 12.43 -1.34 -15.33
C ASN A 60 13.69 -1.36 -14.44
N VAL A 61 13.52 -1.19 -13.14
CA VAL A 61 14.64 -1.24 -12.19
C VAL A 61 15.09 -2.68 -12.00
N ALA A 62 16.38 -2.93 -12.20
CA ALA A 62 16.99 -4.22 -11.96
C ALA A 62 16.84 -4.58 -10.48
N SER A 63 16.16 -5.69 -10.21
CA SER A 63 15.70 -6.11 -8.89
C SER A 63 16.00 -7.59 -8.67
N GLY A 64 16.13 -7.98 -7.41
CA GLY A 64 16.22 -9.38 -7.06
C GLY A 64 15.90 -9.62 -5.60
N LYS A 65 16.03 -10.87 -5.18
CA LYS A 65 15.73 -11.31 -3.82
C LYS A 65 17.02 -11.67 -3.12
N LEU A 66 17.09 -11.34 -1.84
CA LEU A 66 18.13 -11.84 -0.94
C LEU A 66 17.90 -13.33 -0.68
N ASN A 67 18.97 -14.07 -0.39
CA ASN A 67 18.88 -15.44 0.09
C ASN A 67 18.23 -15.49 1.49
N GLU A 68 17.80 -16.68 1.92
CA GLU A 68 17.22 -16.89 3.25
C GLU A 68 18.17 -16.46 4.38
N ASP A 69 19.48 -16.54 4.13
CA ASP A 69 20.55 -16.09 5.03
C ASP A 69 20.84 -14.58 4.97
N LEU A 70 19.98 -13.79 4.30
CA LEU A 70 20.14 -12.35 4.08
C LEU A 70 21.43 -11.97 3.33
N THR A 71 22.06 -12.93 2.66
CA THR A 71 23.25 -12.70 1.83
C THR A 71 22.85 -12.30 0.40
N ILE A 72 23.72 -11.50 -0.23
CA ILE A 72 23.57 -11.08 -1.62
C ILE A 72 24.01 -12.26 -2.51
N PRO A 73 23.16 -12.76 -3.43
CA PRO A 73 23.58 -13.78 -4.38
C PRO A 73 24.62 -13.21 -5.35
N SER A 74 25.44 -14.09 -5.94
CA SER A 74 26.49 -13.71 -6.89
C SER A 74 25.96 -13.01 -8.14
N ASP A 75 24.71 -13.29 -8.54
CA ASP A 75 23.94 -12.49 -9.50
C ASP A 75 22.67 -11.94 -8.81
N PRO A 76 22.72 -10.71 -8.28
CA PRO A 76 21.66 -10.16 -7.44
C PRO A 76 20.46 -9.60 -8.20
N PHE A 77 20.54 -9.40 -9.52
CA PHE A 77 19.52 -8.68 -10.28
C PHE A 77 18.93 -9.52 -11.40
N THR A 78 18.12 -10.51 -11.04
CA THR A 78 17.54 -11.47 -11.99
C THR A 78 16.23 -11.02 -12.60
N THR A 79 15.58 -9.98 -12.07
CA THR A 79 14.23 -9.56 -12.51
C THR A 79 14.16 -8.04 -12.64
N THR A 80 13.46 -7.54 -13.65
CA THR A 80 13.14 -6.12 -13.74
C THR A 80 11.79 -5.86 -13.08
N SER A 81 11.72 -4.89 -12.16
CA SER A 81 10.46 -4.48 -11.54
C SER A 81 10.31 -2.97 -11.54
N ASN A 82 9.06 -2.50 -11.56
CA ASN A 82 8.78 -1.08 -11.45
C ASN A 82 8.66 -0.71 -9.97
N ILE A 83 9.25 0.42 -9.61
CA ILE A 83 9.09 1.02 -8.29
C ILE A 83 7.85 1.90 -8.33
N TYR A 84 6.98 1.73 -7.33
CA TYR A 84 5.71 2.41 -7.25
C TYR A 84 5.67 3.36 -6.06
N ARG A 85 5.12 4.56 -6.26
CA ARG A 85 4.83 5.52 -5.19
C ARG A 85 3.33 5.60 -4.96
N LEU A 86 2.94 5.74 -3.70
CA LEU A 86 1.56 6.01 -3.33
C LEU A 86 1.24 7.49 -3.57
N THR A 87 0.14 7.79 -4.25
CA THR A 87 -0.33 9.18 -4.44
C THR A 87 -1.14 9.66 -3.23
N ASP A 88 -1.41 10.96 -3.15
CA ASP A 88 -2.29 11.53 -2.12
C ASP A 88 -3.69 10.88 -2.13
N SER A 89 -4.20 10.54 -3.33
CA SER A 89 -5.49 9.88 -3.48
C SER A 89 -5.47 8.44 -2.93
N GLY A 90 -4.36 7.71 -3.14
CA GLY A 90 -4.14 6.39 -2.56
C GLY A 90 -4.00 6.44 -1.05
N TRP A 91 -3.28 7.44 -0.52
CA TRP A 91 -3.13 7.65 0.92
C TRP A 91 -4.48 7.95 1.60
N ASN A 92 -5.27 8.82 0.99
CA ASN A 92 -6.62 9.14 1.47
C ASN A 92 -7.54 7.91 1.43
N HIS A 93 -7.44 7.06 0.39
CA HIS A 93 -8.21 5.82 0.32
C HIS A 93 -7.89 4.86 1.47
N ILE A 94 -6.62 4.78 1.90
CA ILE A 94 -6.22 3.96 3.05
C ILE A 94 -6.79 4.51 4.37
N HIS A 95 -6.74 5.83 4.56
CA HIS A 95 -7.06 6.48 5.85
C HIS A 95 -8.49 7.01 5.97
N GLN A 96 -9.33 6.89 4.93
CA GLN A 96 -10.70 7.42 4.92
C GLN A 96 -11.65 6.77 5.95
N THR A 97 -11.25 5.67 6.58
CA THR A 97 -12.04 4.96 7.59
C THR A 97 -12.29 5.80 8.84
N HIS A 98 -11.33 6.63 9.25
CA HIS A 98 -11.49 7.47 10.44
C HIS A 98 -12.59 8.53 10.27
N LEU A 99 -12.61 9.22 9.12
CA LEU A 99 -13.63 10.22 8.80
C LEU A 99 -15.04 9.62 8.74
N ARG A 100 -15.18 8.43 8.15
CA ARG A 100 -16.47 7.73 8.09
C ARG A 100 -16.97 7.30 9.47
N ASN A 101 -16.07 6.80 10.32
CA ASN A 101 -16.41 6.42 11.69
C ASN A 101 -16.83 7.62 12.54
N LEU A 102 -16.12 8.76 12.41
CA LEU A 102 -16.45 9.98 13.14
C LEU A 102 -17.82 10.54 12.72
N LEU A 103 -18.13 10.56 11.43
CA LEU A 103 -19.45 10.96 10.93
C LEU A 103 -20.57 10.04 11.44
N GLY A 104 -20.34 8.73 11.45
CA GLY A 104 -21.30 7.76 11.99
C GLY A 104 -21.54 7.94 13.49
N LEU A 105 -20.48 8.17 14.27
CA LEU A 105 -20.58 8.48 15.70
C LEU A 105 -21.40 9.75 15.93
N PHE A 106 -21.09 10.82 15.19
CA PHE A 106 -21.80 12.09 15.29
C PHE A 106 -23.29 11.94 14.97
N ALA A 107 -23.64 11.25 13.89
CA ALA A 107 -25.02 10.97 13.52
C ALA A 107 -25.77 10.18 14.61
N THR A 108 -25.09 9.22 15.24
CA THR A 108 -25.67 8.40 16.33
C THR A 108 -25.95 9.24 17.58
N VAL A 109 -25.01 10.11 17.96
CA VAL A 109 -25.19 11.02 19.11
C VAL A 109 -26.33 12.00 18.85
N MET A 110 -26.41 12.58 17.65
CA MET A 110 -27.51 13.49 17.28
C MET A 110 -28.87 12.78 17.30
N ALA A 111 -28.95 11.56 16.75
CA ALA A 111 -30.17 10.77 16.75
C ALA A 111 -30.64 10.43 18.18
N LEU A 112 -29.71 10.07 19.07
CA LEU A 112 -30.00 9.83 20.48
C LEU A 112 -30.53 11.10 21.17
N GLY A 113 -29.89 12.24 20.92
CA GLY A 113 -30.31 13.53 21.48
C GLY A 113 -31.74 13.91 21.07
N VAL A 114 -32.07 13.76 19.79
CA VAL A 114 -33.43 14.00 19.28
C VAL A 114 -34.45 13.05 19.92
N ALA A 115 -34.10 11.76 20.05
CA ALA A 115 -34.97 10.77 20.66
C ALA A 115 -35.28 11.08 22.13
N VAL A 116 -34.29 11.54 22.90
CA VAL A 116 -34.49 11.94 24.30
C VAL A 116 -35.36 13.19 24.41
N ILE A 117 -35.11 14.21 23.58
CA ILE A 117 -35.92 15.45 23.58
C ILE A 117 -37.36 15.16 23.18
N GLY A 118 -37.61 14.28 22.23
CA GLY A 118 -38.97 13.92 21.82
C GLY A 118 -39.74 13.06 22.83
N LEU A 119 -39.07 12.53 23.85
CA LEU A 119 -39.67 11.68 24.89
C LEU A 119 -40.04 12.48 26.16
N VAL A 120 -39.43 13.66 26.34
CA VAL A 120 -39.72 14.63 27.40
C VAL A 120 -40.84 15.56 26.95
#